data_AF-A0A949KSV2-F1
#
_entry.id   AF-A0A949KSV2-F1
#
_cell.length_a   1.000
_cell.length_b   1.000
_cell.length_c   1.000
_cell.angle_alpha   90.00
_cell.angle_beta   90.00
_cell.angle_gamma   90.00
#
_symmetry.space_group_name_H-M   'P 1'
#
loop_
_entity.id
_entity.type
_entity.pdbx_description
1 polymer ?
#
loop_
_entity_poly.entity_id
_entity_poly.type
_entity_poly.pdbx_seq_one_letter_code
_entity_poly.pdbx_strand_id
1 'polypeptide(L)' 'MASGGARALANLAHGLRDLFFAPACAACGGAVGPDEFLCPVCQEQVESPPEPSCRVCGLPGHPWHCPDCAAKSSGL' A
#
# COMPACT_ATOMS: atom_id res chain seq x y z
N MET A 1 -25.98 -20.75 -19.03
CA MET A 1 -25.76 -20.63 -17.58
C MET A 1 -24.40 -21.23 -17.24
N ALA A 2 -23.30 -20.48 -17.36
CA ALA A 2 -21.93 -20.99 -17.18
C ALA A 2 -21.05 -20.07 -16.32
N SER A 3 -21.66 -19.13 -15.61
CA SER A 3 -20.98 -18.04 -14.88
C SER A 3 -20.69 -18.36 -13.40
N GLY A 4 -21.23 -19.45 -12.85
CA GLY A 4 -21.03 -19.82 -11.43
C GLY A 4 -19.71 -20.55 -11.15
N GLY A 5 -19.36 -21.53 -11.99
CA GLY A 5 -18.17 -22.37 -11.78
C GLY A 5 -16.85 -21.61 -11.90
N ALA A 6 -16.73 -20.71 -12.88
CA ALA A 6 -15.53 -19.89 -13.06
C ALA A 6 -15.28 -18.94 -11.87
N ARG A 7 -16.34 -18.39 -11.27
CA ARG A 7 -16.24 -17.52 -10.09
C ARG A 7 -15.85 -18.30 -8.84
N ALA A 8 -16.38 -19.52 -8.69
CA ALA A 8 -16.02 -20.40 -7.56
C ALA A 8 -14.53 -20.79 -7.59
N LEU A 9 -14.00 -21.12 -8.78
CA LEU A 9 -12.58 -21.42 -8.96
C LEU A 9 -11.68 -20.19 -8.72
N ALA A 10 -12.09 -19.01 -9.19
CA ALA A 10 -11.35 -17.77 -8.94
C ALA A 10 -11.25 -17.44 -7.44
N ASN A 11 -12.36 -17.58 -6.70
CA ASN A 11 -12.38 -17.35 -5.25
C ASN A 11 -11.49 -18.35 -4.50
N LEU A 12 -11.50 -19.63 -4.90
CA LEU A 12 -10.63 -20.66 -4.32
C LEU A 12 -9.15 -20.37 -4.57
N ALA A 13 -8.80 -19.96 -5.80
CA ALA A 13 -7.43 -19.63 -6.16
C ALA A 13 -6.91 -18.40 -5.40
N HIS A 14 -7.77 -17.40 -5.15
CA HIS A 14 -7.45 -16.27 -4.29
C HIS A 14 -7.17 -16.72 -2.85
N GLY A 15 -8.07 -17.49 -2.24
CA GLY A 15 -7.87 -17.97 -0.87
C GLY A 15 -6.62 -18.85 -0.70
N LEU A 16 -6.28 -19.65 -1.71
CA LEU A 16 -5.05 -20.45 -1.68
C LEU A 16 -3.81 -19.56 -1.76
N ARG A 17 -3.83 -18.52 -2.60
CA ARG A 17 -2.73 -17.55 -2.67
C ARG A 17 -2.54 -16.81 -1.36
N ASP A 18 -3.61 -16.37 -0.72
CA ASP A 18 -3.52 -15.69 0.58
C ASP A 18 -2.98 -16.62 1.68
N LEU A 19 -3.15 -17.94 1.55
CA LEU A 19 -2.56 -18.91 2.48
C LEU A 19 -1.04 -19.04 2.32
N PHE A 20 -0.54 -19.00 1.08
CA PHE A 20 0.90 -19.10 0.79
C PHE A 20 1.62 -17.74 0.81
N PHE A 21 0.90 -16.67 0.54
CA PHE A 21 1.36 -15.28 0.47
C PHE A 21 0.48 -14.42 1.36
N ALA A 22 0.42 -14.81 2.64
CA ALA A 22 -0.33 -14.05 3.62
C ALA A 22 0.13 -12.57 3.60
N PRO A 23 -0.82 -11.63 3.75
CA PRO A 23 -0.48 -10.22 3.82
C PRO A 23 0.54 -10.01 4.95
N ALA A 24 1.66 -9.40 4.59
CA ALA A 24 2.79 -9.16 5.46
C ALA A 24 3.12 -7.68 5.53
N CYS A 25 3.52 -7.22 6.71
CA CYS A 25 3.93 -5.87 7.00
C CYS A 25 5.09 -5.48 6.07
N ALA A 26 4.92 -4.38 5.34
CA ALA A 26 5.94 -3.90 4.40
C ALA A 26 7.26 -3.50 5.08
N ALA A 27 7.25 -3.20 6.39
CA ALA A 27 8.42 -2.80 7.14
C ALA A 27 9.20 -3.97 7.78
N CYS A 28 8.50 -4.94 8.38
CA CYS A 28 9.13 -6.01 9.17
C CYS A 28 8.77 -7.44 8.74
N GLY A 29 7.84 -7.61 7.79
CA GLY A 29 7.37 -8.92 7.33
C GLY A 29 6.44 -9.66 8.30
N GLY A 30 6.07 -9.06 9.43
CA GLY A 30 5.08 -9.63 10.35
C GLY A 30 3.69 -9.74 9.72
N ALA A 31 2.82 -10.61 10.24
CA ALA A 31 1.45 -10.75 9.73
C ALA A 31 0.65 -9.44 9.90
N VAL A 32 -0.16 -9.10 8.90
CA VAL A 32 -1.06 -7.94 8.89
C VAL A 32 -2.44 -8.34 8.38
N GLY A 33 -3.46 -7.51 8.62
CA GLY A 33 -4.78 -7.71 8.01
C GLY A 33 -4.75 -7.59 6.48
N PRO A 34 -5.76 -8.11 5.77
CA PRO A 34 -5.83 -8.10 4.32
C PRO A 34 -5.84 -6.70 3.68
N ASP A 35 -6.19 -5.66 4.43
CA ASP A 35 -6.23 -4.26 3.98
C ASP A 35 -5.20 -3.37 4.72
N GLU A 36 -4.27 -3.98 5.45
CA GLU A 36 -3.26 -3.26 6.23
C GLU A 36 -1.87 -3.39 5.59
N PHE A 37 -1.16 -2.26 5.47
CA PHE A 37 0.20 -2.23 4.94
C PHE A 37 1.27 -2.40 6.03
N LEU A 38 0.94 -2.02 7.26
CA LEU A 38 1.84 -2.04 8.42
C LEU A 38 1.18 -2.76 9.58
N CYS A 39 1.96 -3.53 10.33
CA CYS A 39 1.48 -4.11 11.59
C CYS A 39 1.37 -3.01 12.67
N PRO A 40 0.57 -3.23 13.73
CA PRO A 40 0.36 -2.22 14.78
C PRO A 40 1.66 -1.67 15.37
N VAL A 41 2.63 -2.55 15.63
CA VAL A 41 3.94 -2.16 16.18
C VAL A 41 4.69 -1.21 15.25
N CYS A 42 4.74 -1.51 13.95
CA CYS A 42 5.41 -0.63 12.98
C CYS A 42 4.61 0.65 12.75
N GLN A 43 3.28 0.59 12.82
CA GLN A 43 2.43 1.76 12.68
C GLN A 43 2.66 2.78 13.79
N GLU A 44 2.85 2.34 15.04
CA GLU A 44 3.19 3.21 16.17
C GLU A 44 4.55 3.91 16.02
N GLN A 45 5.42 3.41 15.14
CA GLN A 45 6.74 4.00 14.87
C GLN A 45 6.71 5.01 13.71
N VAL A 46 5.59 5.12 12.98
CA VAL A 46 5.46 6.06 11.86
C VAL A 46 5.05 7.43 12.37
N GLU A 47 5.94 8.41 12.23
CA GLU A 47 5.61 9.81 12.44
C GLU A 47 5.02 10.40 11.16
N SER A 48 3.88 11.08 11.29
CA SER A 48 3.28 11.78 10.15
C SER A 48 4.10 13.02 9.81
N PRO A 49 4.40 13.28 8.52
CA PRO A 49 5.11 14.50 8.14
C PRO A 49 4.29 15.75 8.49
N PRO A 50 4.92 16.83 8.94
CA PRO A 50 4.22 18.07 9.27
C PRO A 50 3.65 18.71 8.00
N GLU A 51 2.38 19.13 8.05
CA GLU A 51 1.76 19.87 6.96
C GLU A 51 2.25 21.34 6.94
N PRO A 52 2.47 21.93 5.74
CA PRO A 52 2.29 21.35 4.40
C PRO A 52 3.46 20.44 3.99
N SER A 53 3.18 19.23 3.49
CA SER A 53 4.19 18.29 2.98
C SER A 53 3.86 17.79 1.57
N CYS A 54 4.89 17.56 0.75
CA CYS A 54 4.73 17.07 -0.62
C CYS A 54 4.01 15.71 -0.61
N ARG A 55 2.92 15.57 -1.37
CA ARG A 55 2.10 14.35 -1.38
C ARG A 55 2.78 13.15 -2.05
N VAL A 56 3.91 13.37 -2.72
CA VAL A 56 4.66 12.32 -3.43
C VAL A 56 5.80 11.80 -2.58
N CYS A 57 6.60 12.69 -1.98
CA CYS A 57 7.83 12.32 -1.27
C CYS A 57 7.84 12.71 0.22
N GLY A 58 6.82 13.41 0.71
CA GLY A 58 6.75 13.86 2.11
C GLY A 58 7.60 15.08 2.45
N LEU A 59 8.25 15.73 1.47
CA LEU A 59 9.11 16.91 1.74
C LEU A 59 8.30 18.05 2.39
N PRO A 60 8.68 18.53 3.58
CA PRO A 60 7.94 19.58 4.29
C PRO A 60 8.07 20.94 3.59
N GLY A 61 7.12 21.84 3.84
CA GLY A 61 7.02 23.16 3.22
C GLY A 61 6.36 23.19 1.83
N HIS A 62 5.87 22.05 1.32
CA HIS A 62 5.32 21.93 -0.04
C HIS A 62 3.89 21.36 -0.03
N PRO A 63 2.83 22.16 -0.26
CA PRO A 63 1.44 21.71 -0.08
C PRO A 63 0.95 20.66 -1.11
N TRP A 64 1.63 20.50 -2.23
CA TRP A 64 1.25 19.54 -3.29
C TRP A 64 2.47 18.78 -3.80
N HIS A 65 3.25 19.38 -4.69
CA HIS A 65 4.48 18.79 -5.23
C HIS A 65 5.67 19.68 -4.88
N CYS A 66 6.76 19.07 -4.45
CA CYS A 66 8.05 19.76 -4.40
C CYS A 66 8.61 19.94 -5.82
N PRO A 67 9.54 20.89 -6.05
CA PRO A 67 10.15 21.13 -7.36
C PRO A 67 10.71 19.87 -8.02
N ASP A 68 11.34 18.99 -7.25
CA ASP A 68 11.90 17.74 -7.76
C ASP A 68 10.83 16.76 -8.27
N CYS A 69 9.74 16.60 -7.52
CA CYS A 69 8.61 15.76 -7.92
C CYS A 69 7.85 16.37 -9.11
N ALA A 70 7.72 17.69 -9.16
CA ALA A 70 7.12 18.38 -10.30
C ALA A 70 7.94 18.15 -11.57
N ALA A 71 9.27 18.33 -11.52
CA ALA A 71 10.16 18.11 -12.66
C ALA A 71 10.12 16.67 -13.18
N LYS A 72 10.04 15.67 -12.29
CA LYS A 72 9.91 14.25 -12.68
C LYS A 72 8.58 13.94 -13.37
N SER A 73 7.50 14.65 -13.02
CA SER A 73 6.16 14.44 -13.61
C SER A 73 5.97 15.10 -14.99
N SER A 74 6.79 16.10 -15.33
CA SER A 74 6.68 16.87 -16.58
C SER A 74 7.56 16.35 -17.72
N GLY A 75 8.32 15.27 -17.49
CA GLY A 75 9.24 14.69 -18.47
C GLY A 75 8.67 13.52 -19.29
N LEU A 76 7.35 13.34 -19.33
CA LEU A 76 6.68 12.32 -20.17
C LEU A 76 6.21 12.91 -21.50
#